data_AF-A0A358MZP5-F1
#
_entry.id   AF-A0A358MZP5-F1
#
_cell.length_a   1.000
_cell.length_b   1.000
_cell.length_c   1.000
_cell.angle_alpha   90.00
_cell.angle_beta   90.00
_cell.angle_gamma   90.00
#
_symmetry.space_group_name_H-M   'P 1'
#
loop_
_entity.id
_entity.type
_entity.pdbx_description
1 polymer ?
#
loop_
_entity_poly.entity_id
_entity_poly.type
_entity_poly.pdbx_seq_one_letter_code
_entity_poly.pdbx_strand_id
1 'polypeptide(L)'
;MSDANSSAPRTMLEKIWDQHVVHAPEQGPSILYIDLHLVHEVTSPQAFEGLRINGRPIRRPERTIATPDHNVPTSDRSLPIADPISRKQIETLRNNCKEFGVTLFDIDDVRQGIVHVIGPENGYTQPGMTIVCG
;
A
#
# COMPACT_ATOMS: atom_id res chain seq x y z
N MET A 1 15.46 28.34 3.95
CA MET A 1 16.93 28.54 3.97
C MET A 1 17.61 27.19 4.11
N SER A 2 18.29 26.73 3.06
CA SER A 2 19.63 26.15 3.16
C SER A 2 20.26 26.16 1.77
N ASP A 3 21.08 27.18 1.53
CA ASP A 3 22.17 27.10 0.55
C ASP A 3 23.26 26.19 1.12
N ALA A 4 22.91 24.91 1.33
CA ALA A 4 23.88 23.87 1.61
C ALA A 4 24.45 23.42 0.26
N ASN A 5 25.54 24.07 -0.13
CA ASN A 5 26.54 23.66 -1.11
C ASN A 5 26.11 22.47 -2.00
N SER A 6 25.55 22.75 -3.18
CA SER A 6 25.03 21.77 -4.14
C SER A 6 26.06 20.72 -4.63
N SER A 7 27.31 20.82 -4.17
CA SER A 7 28.43 19.93 -4.50
C SER A 7 28.76 18.88 -3.43
N ALA A 8 28.13 18.89 -2.25
CA ALA A 8 28.39 17.87 -1.24
C ALA A 8 27.81 16.51 -1.67
N PRO A 9 28.55 15.39 -1.53
CA PRO A 9 28.02 14.06 -1.79
C PRO A 9 26.78 13.80 -0.94
N ARG A 10 25.67 13.42 -1.58
CA ARG A 10 24.42 13.03 -0.91
C ARG A 10 24.28 11.52 -0.81
N THR A 11 23.75 11.04 0.31
CA THR A 11 23.34 9.65 0.53
C THR A 11 22.17 9.27 -0.38
N MET A 12 21.90 7.97 -0.53
CA MET A 12 20.72 7.50 -1.27
C MET A 12 19.42 7.96 -0.61
N LEU A 13 19.36 7.93 0.73
CA LEU A 13 18.19 8.38 1.49
C LEU A 13 17.92 9.87 1.25
N GLU A 14 18.93 10.74 1.33
CA GLU A 14 18.77 12.17 1.06
C GLU A 14 18.28 12.43 -0.36
N LYS A 15 18.86 11.73 -1.35
CA LYS A 15 18.43 11.87 -2.75
C LYS A 15 16.96 11.50 -2.94
N ILE A 16 16.53 10.37 -2.38
CA ILE A 16 15.13 9.92 -2.47
C ILE A 16 14.24 10.88 -1.68
N TRP A 17 14.60 11.23 -0.45
CA TRP A 17 13.83 12.15 0.39
C TRP A 17 13.58 13.50 -0.30
N ASP A 18 14.65 14.16 -0.76
CA ASP A 18 14.59 15.46 -1.43
C ASP A 18 13.68 15.43 -2.67
N GLN A 19 13.64 14.30 -3.39
CA GLN A 19 12.78 14.12 -4.55
C GLN A 19 11.29 13.96 -4.20
N HIS A 20 10.96 13.60 -2.97
CA HIS A 20 9.59 13.29 -2.54
C HIS A 20 8.98 14.32 -1.59
N VAL A 21 9.74 15.30 -1.09
CA VAL A 21 9.17 16.40 -0.29
C VAL A 21 8.25 17.25 -1.17
N VAL A 22 6.96 17.24 -0.82
CA VAL A 22 5.94 18.11 -1.43
C VAL A 22 5.91 19.47 -0.73
N HIS A 23 6.02 19.45 0.60
CA HIS A 23 6.02 20.66 1.41
C HIS A 23 6.79 20.43 2.70
N ALA A 24 7.67 21.36 3.05
CA ALA A 24 8.40 21.38 4.31
C ALA A 24 8.07 22.69 5.05
N PRO A 25 7.15 22.68 6.04
CA PRO A 25 6.83 23.87 6.80
C PRO A 25 8.00 24.28 7.71
N GLU A 26 8.06 25.55 8.11
CA GLU A 26 9.09 26.04 9.05
C GLU A 26 9.01 25.34 10.42
N GLN A 27 7.81 24.90 10.81
CA GLN A 27 7.55 24.14 12.02
C GLN A 27 6.69 22.92 11.69
N GLY A 28 7.07 21.74 12.21
CA GLY A 28 6.35 20.48 12.02
C GLY A 28 6.99 19.53 11.00
N PRO A 29 6.38 18.35 10.77
CA PRO A 29 6.91 17.35 9.87
C PRO A 29 6.76 17.77 8.40
N SER A 30 7.69 17.30 7.56
CA SER A 30 7.56 17.43 6.10
C SER A 30 6.45 16.54 5.56
N ILE A 31 5.81 16.99 4.49
CA ILE A 31 4.83 16.23 3.71
C ILE A 31 5.58 15.55 2.56
N LEU A 32 5.53 14.22 2.54
CA LEU A 32 6.11 13.42 1.47
C LEU A 32 5.04 12.91 0.50
N TYR A 33 5.40 12.87 -0.77
CA TYR A 33 4.67 12.09 -1.77
C TYR A 33 5.01 10.61 -1.62
N ILE A 34 3.99 9.75 -1.68
CA ILE A 34 4.13 8.30 -1.61
C ILE A 34 3.85 7.71 -3.00
N ASP A 35 4.81 6.95 -3.54
CA ASP A 35 4.69 6.41 -4.88
C ASP A 35 3.79 5.21 -5.00
N LEU A 36 3.78 4.36 -3.97
CA LEU A 36 3.07 3.09 -3.96
C LEU A 36 2.57 2.79 -2.54
N HIS A 37 1.33 2.35 -2.45
CA HIS A 37 0.72 1.87 -1.22
C HIS A 37 0.36 0.40 -1.38
N LEU A 38 0.94 -0.44 -0.54
CA LEU A 38 0.60 -1.86 -0.44
C LEU A 38 -0.39 -2.07 0.71
N VAL A 39 -1.49 -2.78 0.46
CA VAL A 39 -2.57 -2.97 1.43
C VAL A 39 -2.96 -4.44 1.55
N HIS A 40 -3.51 -4.83 2.69
CA HIS A 40 -3.90 -6.21 2.98
C HIS A 40 -5.12 -6.26 3.93
N GLU A 41 -5.64 -7.45 4.18
CA GLU A 41 -6.95 -7.68 4.80
C GLU A 41 -7.03 -7.36 6.30
N VAL A 42 -5.90 -7.10 6.96
CA VAL A 42 -5.84 -6.95 8.42
C VAL A 42 -6.00 -5.50 8.88
N THR A 43 -5.22 -4.58 8.31
CA THR A 43 -5.11 -3.19 8.77
C THR A 43 -5.80 -2.19 7.85
N SER A 44 -5.90 -2.52 6.56
CA SER A 44 -6.43 -1.60 5.57
C SER A 44 -7.96 -1.41 5.64
N PRO A 45 -8.80 -2.33 6.14
CA PRO A 45 -10.24 -2.08 6.31
C PRO A 45 -10.57 -0.79 7.07
N GLN A 46 -9.81 -0.47 8.11
CA GLN A 46 -9.97 0.73 8.93
C GLN A 46 -9.65 1.99 8.12
N ALA A 47 -8.64 1.95 7.24
CA ALA A 47 -8.28 3.06 6.38
C ALA A 47 -9.36 3.33 5.32
N PHE A 48 -9.90 2.29 4.68
CA PHE A 48 -11.01 2.42 3.73
C PHE A 48 -12.28 2.98 4.39
N GLU A 49 -12.60 2.51 5.60
CA GLU A 49 -13.74 3.06 6.35
C GLU A 49 -13.53 4.52 6.74
N GLY A 50 -12.31 4.89 7.14
CA GLY A 50 -11.95 6.28 7.39
C GLY A 50 -12.16 7.17 6.15
N LEU A 51 -11.78 6.69 4.96
CA LEU A 51 -12.04 7.39 3.71
C LEU A 51 -13.55 7.56 3.46
N ARG A 52 -14.32 6.49 3.64
CA ARG A 52 -15.78 6.48 3.44
C ARG A 52 -16.52 7.44 4.36
N ILE A 53 -16.23 7.40 5.67
CA ILE A 53 -16.83 8.30 6.67
C ILE A 53 -16.54 9.78 6.35
N ASN A 54 -15.34 10.06 5.81
CA ASN A 54 -14.94 11.41 5.44
C ASN A 54 -15.35 11.82 4.01
N GLY A 55 -16.05 10.95 3.27
CA GLY A 55 -16.44 11.20 1.88
C GLY A 55 -15.26 11.40 0.94
N ARG A 56 -14.12 10.74 1.20
CA ARG A 56 -12.87 10.92 0.44
C ARG A 56 -12.64 9.75 -0.52
N PRO A 57 -12.32 10.01 -1.80
CA PRO A 57 -11.85 8.98 -2.71
C PRO A 57 -10.37 8.65 -2.44
N ILE A 58 -9.90 7.51 -2.95
CA ILE A 58 -8.47 7.25 -3.10
C ILE A 58 -7.92 8.13 -4.23
N ARG A 59 -6.85 8.87 -3.96
CA ARG A 59 -6.27 9.82 -4.91
C ARG A 59 -5.61 9.15 -6.13
N ARG A 60 -5.01 7.97 -5.91
CA ARG A 60 -4.23 7.20 -6.90
C ARG A 60 -4.53 5.69 -6.79
N PRO A 61 -5.74 5.21 -7.16
CA PRO A 61 -6.08 3.78 -7.06
C PRO A 61 -5.11 2.89 -7.86
N GLU A 62 -4.54 3.41 -8.95
CA GLU A 62 -3.55 2.74 -9.79
C GLU A 62 -2.18 2.54 -9.11
N ARG A 63 -1.93 3.25 -7.99
CA ARG A 63 -0.74 3.14 -7.14
C ARG A 63 -1.06 2.53 -5.78
N THR A 64 -2.20 1.84 -5.67
CA THR A 64 -2.57 1.06 -4.50
C THR A 64 -2.78 -0.39 -4.93
N ILE A 65 -2.05 -1.32 -4.32
CA ILE A 65 -2.09 -2.75 -4.64
C ILE A 65 -2.48 -3.52 -3.39
N ALA A 66 -3.46 -4.40 -3.53
CA ALA A 66 -3.98 -5.23 -2.46
C ALA A 66 -3.68 -6.71 -2.68
N THR A 67 -3.42 -7.43 -1.60
CA THR A 67 -3.39 -8.91 -1.57
C THR A 67 -3.89 -9.38 -0.20
N PRO A 68 -4.67 -10.46 -0.12
CA PRO A 68 -4.84 -11.17 1.13
C PRO A 68 -3.65 -12.11 1.35
N ASP A 69 -2.98 -12.03 2.50
CA ASP A 69 -1.80 -12.87 2.78
C ASP A 69 -1.63 -13.28 4.25
N HIS A 70 -2.43 -12.75 5.17
CA HIS A 70 -2.35 -13.07 6.60
C HIS A 70 -3.33 -14.17 7.02
N ASN A 71 -4.50 -14.19 6.40
CA ASN A 71 -5.66 -14.99 6.82
C ASN A 71 -6.12 -15.96 5.73
N VAL A 72 -5.33 -16.13 4.68
CA VAL A 72 -5.60 -17.13 3.63
C VAL A 72 -5.41 -18.53 4.24
N PRO A 73 -6.43 -19.41 4.18
CA PRO A 73 -6.28 -20.78 4.69
C PRO A 73 -5.18 -21.55 3.97
N THR A 74 -4.40 -22.33 4.72
CA THR A 74 -3.42 -23.28 4.17
C THR A 74 -4.05 -24.63 3.80
N SER A 75 -5.35 -24.79 4.09
CA SER A 75 -6.17 -25.92 3.66
C SER A 75 -6.51 -25.85 2.17
N ASP A 76 -7.24 -26.86 1.67
CA ASP A 76 -7.74 -26.87 0.30
C ASP A 76 -8.47 -25.56 -0.06
N ARG A 77 -7.90 -24.79 -0.99
CA ARG A 77 -8.39 -23.48 -1.42
C ARG A 77 -9.66 -23.58 -2.27
N SER A 78 -10.00 -24.75 -2.77
CA SER A 78 -11.28 -24.99 -3.46
C SER A 78 -12.47 -24.97 -2.50
N LEU A 79 -12.23 -25.12 -1.19
CA LEU A 79 -13.25 -25.06 -0.16
C LEU A 79 -13.46 -23.62 0.34
N PRO A 80 -14.67 -23.30 0.83
CA PRO A 80 -14.91 -22.02 1.49
C PRO A 80 -13.99 -21.82 2.70
N ILE A 81 -13.61 -20.56 2.96
CA ILE A 81 -12.82 -20.16 4.14
C ILE A 81 -13.61 -20.46 5.40
N ALA A 82 -13.30 -21.58 6.08
CA ALA A 82 -14.08 -22.06 7.21
C ALA A 82 -14.14 -21.04 8.38
N ASP A 83 -13.00 -20.42 8.70
CA ASP A 83 -12.92 -19.44 9.78
C ASP A 83 -13.72 -18.16 9.42
N PRO A 84 -14.73 -17.78 10.23
CA PRO A 84 -15.59 -16.66 9.92
C PRO A 84 -14.88 -15.31 10.02
N ILE A 85 -13.82 -15.18 10.83
CA ILE A 85 -13.05 -13.95 10.98
C ILE A 85 -12.18 -13.73 9.74
N SER A 86 -11.40 -14.75 9.35
CA SER A 86 -10.60 -14.75 8.12
C SER A 86 -11.46 -14.44 6.89
N ARG A 87 -12.61 -15.12 6.78
CA ARG A 87 -13.56 -14.90 5.69
C ARG A 87 -14.03 -13.45 5.64
N LYS A 88 -14.46 -12.91 6.79
CA LYS A 88 -14.95 -11.54 6.87
C LYS A 88 -13.87 -10.52 6.49
N GLN A 89 -12.62 -10.71 6.93
CA GLN A 89 -11.52 -9.80 6.58
C GLN A 89 -11.23 -9.79 5.08
N ILE A 90 -11.16 -10.97 4.46
CA ILE A 90 -10.90 -11.12 3.02
C ILE A 90 -12.07 -10.57 2.19
N GLU A 91 -13.32 -10.86 2.57
CA GLU A 91 -14.51 -10.28 1.92
C GLU A 91 -14.56 -8.76 2.07
N THR A 92 -14.16 -8.23 3.23
CA THR A 92 -14.08 -6.79 3.46
C THR A 92 -13.03 -6.15 2.53
N LEU A 93 -11.86 -6.77 2.39
CA LEU A 93 -10.83 -6.31 1.45
C LEU A 93 -11.35 -6.32 0.00
N ARG A 94 -12.00 -7.40 -0.43
CA ARG A 94 -12.60 -7.53 -1.77
C ARG A 94 -13.59 -6.41 -2.07
N ASN A 95 -14.50 -6.16 -1.13
CA ASN A 95 -15.52 -5.12 -1.26
C ASN A 95 -14.88 -3.72 -1.33
N ASN A 96 -13.92 -3.44 -0.45
CA ASN A 96 -13.19 -2.18 -0.46
C ASN A 96 -12.42 -1.97 -1.77
N CYS A 97 -11.72 -3.01 -2.27
CA CYS A 97 -10.97 -2.88 -3.52
C CYS A 97 -11.90 -2.60 -4.71
N LYS A 98 -13.04 -3.29 -4.76
CA LYS A 98 -14.07 -3.06 -5.79
C LYS A 98 -14.66 -1.65 -5.70
N GLU A 99 -14.98 -1.17 -4.50
CA GLU A 99 -15.58 0.15 -4.28
C GLU A 99 -14.62 1.28 -4.65
N PHE A 100 -13.35 1.18 -4.27
CA PHE A 100 -12.36 2.24 -4.45
C PHE A 100 -11.51 2.08 -5.73
N GLY A 101 -11.74 1.03 -6.53
CA GLY A 101 -11.01 0.77 -7.77
C GLY A 101 -9.54 0.36 -7.57
N VAL A 102 -9.23 -0.30 -6.46
CA VAL A 102 -7.88 -0.78 -6.11
C VAL A 102 -7.64 -2.14 -6.77
N THR A 103 -6.43 -2.35 -7.31
CA THR A 103 -6.05 -3.65 -7.86
C THR A 103 -5.90 -4.66 -6.73
N LEU A 104 -6.58 -5.80 -6.84
CA LEU A 104 -6.53 -6.89 -5.88
C LEU A 104 -5.97 -8.15 -6.54
N PHE A 105 -4.86 -8.66 -6.03
CA PHE A 105 -4.39 -10.01 -6.29
C PHE A 105 -5.05 -10.95 -5.29
N ASP A 106 -6.27 -11.38 -5.62
CA ASP A 106 -7.10 -12.22 -4.75
C ASP A 106 -6.57 -13.66 -4.69
N ILE A 107 -7.13 -14.49 -3.82
CA ILE A 107 -6.74 -15.88 -3.55
C ILE A 107 -6.60 -16.73 -4.82
N ASP A 108 -7.38 -16.48 -5.87
CA ASP A 108 -7.32 -17.28 -7.10
C ASP A 108 -6.42 -16.66 -8.19
N ASP A 109 -5.81 -15.49 -7.93
CA ASP A 109 -4.87 -14.85 -8.84
C ASP A 109 -3.50 -15.53 -8.74
N VAL A 110 -2.89 -15.86 -9.89
CA VAL A 110 -1.57 -16.48 -9.95
C VAL A 110 -0.46 -15.60 -9.35
N ARG A 111 -0.69 -14.29 -9.27
CA ARG A 111 0.23 -13.30 -8.68
C ARG A 111 0.05 -13.11 -7.19
N GLN A 112 -0.98 -13.73 -6.59
CA GLN A 112 -1.23 -13.62 -5.16
C GLN A 112 -0.10 -14.25 -4.35
N GLY A 113 0.24 -13.60 -3.24
CA GLY A 113 1.29 -14.03 -2.32
C GLY A 113 1.48 -13.02 -1.20
N ILE A 114 2.55 -13.21 -0.44
CA ILE A 114 2.94 -12.31 0.64
C ILE A 114 3.19 -10.90 0.06
N VAL A 115 2.61 -9.88 0.66
CA VAL A 115 2.58 -8.50 0.13
C VAL A 115 3.99 -7.97 -0.21
N HIS A 116 4.97 -8.29 0.62
CA HIS A 116 6.37 -7.88 0.45
C HIS A 116 7.14 -8.70 -0.60
N VAL A 117 6.60 -9.83 -1.05
CA VAL A 117 7.15 -10.65 -2.13
C VAL A 117 6.58 -10.20 -3.46
N ILE A 118 5.25 -10.07 -3.55
CA ILE A 118 4.58 -9.78 -4.81
C ILE A 118 4.86 -8.36 -5.32
N GLY A 119 5.13 -7.40 -4.41
CA GLY A 119 5.49 -6.02 -4.76
C GLY A 119 6.70 -5.96 -5.70
N PRO A 120 7.88 -6.45 -5.28
CA PRO A 120 9.05 -6.53 -6.16
C PRO A 120 8.90 -7.56 -7.28
N GLU A 121 8.29 -8.73 -7.04
CA GLU A 121 8.18 -9.80 -8.06
C GLU A 121 7.38 -9.36 -9.30
N ASN A 122 6.29 -8.61 -9.09
CA ASN A 122 5.47 -8.09 -10.18
C ASN A 122 5.94 -6.72 -10.70
N GLY A 123 7.09 -6.23 -10.23
CA GLY A 123 7.69 -4.98 -10.69
C GLY A 123 7.01 -3.70 -10.19
N TYR A 124 6.19 -3.75 -9.14
CA TYR A 124 5.62 -2.55 -8.52
C TYR A 124 6.66 -1.80 -7.68
N THR A 125 7.54 -2.52 -6.99
CA THR A 125 8.65 -1.93 -6.24
C THR A 125 9.81 -1.66 -7.18
N GLN A 126 10.12 -0.39 -7.40
CA GLN A 126 11.22 0.05 -8.25
C GLN A 126 12.23 0.93 -7.49
N PRO A 127 13.51 0.95 -7.91
CA PRO A 127 14.52 1.81 -7.28
C PRO A 127 14.10 3.29 -7.25
N GLY A 128 14.31 3.93 -6.10
CA GLY A 128 14.03 5.36 -5.91
C GLY A 128 12.63 5.71 -5.42
N MET A 129 11.72 4.74 -5.29
CA MET A 129 10.35 4.98 -4.81
C MET A 129 10.25 5.18 -3.30
N THR A 130 9.25 5.94 -2.86
CA THR A 130 8.72 5.88 -1.49
C THR A 130 7.52 4.93 -1.43
N ILE A 131 7.60 3.89 -0.60
CA ILE A 131 6.58 2.84 -0.51
C ILE A 131 6.12 2.72 0.93
N VAL A 132 4.79 2.69 1.14
CA VAL A 132 4.19 2.40 2.44
C VAL A 132 3.34 1.14 2.36
N CYS A 133 3.22 0.43 3.48
CA CYS A 133 2.42 -0.77 3.60
C CYS A 133 1.58 -0.70 4.87
N GLY A 134 0.32 -1.14 4.79
CA GLY A 134 -0.64 -1.17 5.90
C GLY A 134 -2.00 -0.59 5.53
#